data_AF-A0A529GMA9-F1
#
_entry.id   AF-A0A529GMA9-F1
#
_cell.length_a   1.000
_cell.length_b   1.000
_cell.length_c   1.000
_cell.angle_alpha   90.00
_cell.angle_beta   90.00
_cell.angle_gamma   90.00
#
_symmetry.space_group_name_H-M   'P 1'
#
loop_
_entity.id
_entity.type
_entity.pdbx_description
1 polymer ?
#
loop_
_entity_poly.entity_id
_entity_poly.type
_entity_poly.pdbx_seq_one_letter_code
_entity_poly.pdbx_strand_id
1 'polypeptide(L)'
;ANAEEHVVQMLNKGEKGSMVFQPALVRAAPGDTIKFVPTDKSHNAESIKDMIPDGAEAFKGKPNEEVAVALTKEGVYGVKCAPHYGMGMVALIVVGKPVNLEAAQAVKQIGKAKPVFAELFAEATKTASN
;
A
#
# COMPACT_ATOMS: atom_id res chain seq x y z
N ALA A 1 -21.35 10.85 6.93
CA ALA A 1 -20.31 9.80 6.88
C ALA A 1 -19.07 10.38 7.54
N ASN A 2 -18.46 9.66 8.49
CA ASN A 2 -17.20 10.07 9.11
C ASN A 2 -16.06 9.45 8.30
N ALA A 3 -15.02 10.23 7.99
CA ALA A 3 -13.78 9.70 7.42
C ALA A 3 -13.10 8.80 8.44
N GLU A 4 -12.68 7.61 8.03
CA GLU A 4 -11.94 6.68 8.88
C GLU A 4 -10.42 6.87 8.72
N GLU A 5 -9.67 6.60 9.79
CA GLU A 5 -8.20 6.53 9.74
C GLU A 5 -7.76 5.06 9.77
N HIS A 6 -7.05 4.62 8.73
CA HIS A 6 -6.45 3.30 8.61
C HIS A 6 -4.98 3.37 8.98
N VAL A 7 -4.56 2.68 10.03
CA VAL A 7 -3.15 2.68 10.47
C VAL A 7 -2.40 1.49 9.87
N VAL A 8 -1.25 1.76 9.27
CA VAL A 8 -0.31 0.75 8.75
C VAL A 8 1.04 0.90 9.44
N GLN A 9 1.45 -0.14 10.14
CA GLN A 9 2.74 -0.20 10.81
C GLN A 9 3.86 -0.56 9.83
N MET A 10 5.02 0.05 9.99
CA MET A 10 6.25 -0.29 9.28
C MET A 10 7.18 -1.05 10.22
N LEU A 11 7.43 -2.33 9.92
CA LEU A 11 8.06 -3.28 10.85
C LEU A 11 9.26 -3.99 10.21
N ASN A 12 10.29 -4.24 11.01
CA ASN A 12 11.39 -5.13 10.68
C ASN A 12 10.92 -6.59 10.58
N LYS A 13 9.93 -6.98 11.41
CA LYS A 13 9.33 -8.31 11.42
C LYS A 13 7.86 -8.21 11.82
N GLY A 14 6.99 -8.86 11.06
CA GLY A 14 5.56 -9.01 11.35
C GLY A 14 5.04 -10.38 10.93
N GLU A 15 3.72 -10.51 10.82
CA GLU A 15 3.04 -11.78 10.56
C GLU A 15 3.44 -12.44 9.23
N LYS A 16 3.77 -11.61 8.23
CA LYS A 16 4.14 -12.05 6.87
C LYS A 16 5.65 -12.12 6.64
N GLY A 17 6.46 -12.03 7.70
CA GLY A 17 7.92 -12.16 7.63
C GLY A 17 8.67 -10.88 7.95
N SER A 18 9.82 -10.68 7.31
CA SER A 18 10.70 -9.53 7.55
C SER A 18 10.44 -8.38 6.60
N MET A 19 10.64 -7.15 7.07
CA MET A 19 10.44 -5.89 6.33
C MET A 19 9.02 -5.80 5.76
N VAL A 20 8.05 -5.53 6.61
CA VAL A 20 6.63 -5.60 6.25
C VAL A 20 5.89 -4.33 6.61
N PHE A 21 4.92 -3.98 5.78
CA PHE A 21 3.79 -3.17 6.20
C PHE A 21 2.76 -4.07 6.87
N GLN A 22 2.15 -3.64 7.98
CA GLN A 22 1.12 -4.39 8.68
C GLN A 22 -0.06 -3.49 9.08
N PRO A 23 -1.27 -3.74 8.55
CA PRO A 23 -1.59 -4.70 7.48
C PRO A 23 -0.94 -4.33 6.13
N ALA A 24 -0.66 -5.33 5.30
CA ALA A 24 -0.13 -5.12 3.93
C ALA A 24 -1.23 -4.92 2.88
N LEU A 25 -2.47 -5.32 3.17
CA LEU A 25 -3.66 -5.03 2.37
C LEU A 25 -4.62 -4.20 3.21
N VAL A 26 -5.00 -3.02 2.72
CA VAL A 26 -6.00 -2.15 3.37
C VAL A 26 -7.17 -1.95 2.42
N ARG A 27 -8.39 -1.95 2.96
CA ARG A 27 -9.60 -1.55 2.26
C ARG A 27 -10.13 -0.29 2.91
N ALA A 28 -10.33 0.74 2.11
CA ALA A 28 -10.78 2.05 2.56
C ALA A 28 -11.90 2.59 1.65
N ALA A 29 -12.60 3.62 2.11
CA ALA A 29 -13.55 4.38 1.33
C ALA A 29 -12.94 5.71 0.84
N PRO A 30 -13.43 6.28 -0.28
CA PRO A 30 -13.09 7.65 -0.65
C PRO A 30 -13.39 8.63 0.49
N GLY A 31 -12.40 9.43 0.87
CA GLY A 31 -12.46 10.38 1.99
C GLY A 31 -11.73 9.90 3.25
N ASP A 32 -11.38 8.61 3.34
CA ASP A 32 -10.58 8.07 4.44
C ASP A 32 -9.13 8.58 4.39
N THR A 33 -8.41 8.38 5.49
CA THR A 33 -6.97 8.62 5.57
C THR A 33 -6.24 7.33 5.86
N ILE A 34 -5.10 7.11 5.21
CA ILE A 34 -4.16 6.06 5.60
C ILE A 34 -2.94 6.67 6.26
N LYS A 35 -2.56 6.13 7.42
CA LYS A 35 -1.44 6.60 8.23
C LYS A 35 -0.38 5.50 8.34
N PHE A 36 0.78 5.74 7.74
CA PHE A 36 1.95 4.89 7.88
C PHE A 36 2.75 5.30 9.11
N VAL A 37 2.95 4.36 10.04
CA VAL A 37 3.63 4.61 11.33
C VAL A 37 4.95 3.83 11.37
N PRO A 38 6.11 4.50 11.57
CA PRO A 38 7.41 3.86 11.71
C PRO A 38 7.55 3.21 13.08
N THR A 39 6.90 2.07 13.30
CA THR A 39 7.02 1.30 14.53
C THR A 39 8.47 0.84 14.74
N ASP A 40 9.13 0.43 13.67
CA ASP A 40 10.58 0.21 13.62
C ASP A 40 11.29 1.28 12.79
N LYS A 41 12.56 1.52 13.10
CA LYS A 41 13.41 2.47 12.36
C LYS A 41 13.82 1.93 10.98
N SER A 42 14.26 2.83 10.11
CA SER A 42 14.76 2.63 8.74
C SER A 42 13.70 2.39 7.66
N HIS A 43 12.43 2.69 7.96
CA HIS A 43 11.33 2.54 7.02
C HIS A 43 10.79 3.87 6.53
N ASN A 44 10.26 3.88 5.31
CA ASN A 44 9.43 4.93 4.76
C ASN A 44 8.26 4.30 3.98
N ALA A 45 7.29 5.13 3.59
CA ALA A 45 6.23 4.76 2.67
C ALA A 45 6.23 5.72 1.48
N GLU A 46 6.25 5.20 0.26
CA GLU A 46 6.09 5.99 -0.96
C GLU A 46 5.21 5.26 -1.98
N SER A 47 4.41 6.03 -2.72
CA SER A 47 3.60 5.51 -3.82
C SER A 47 4.47 4.96 -4.94
N ILE A 48 4.04 3.87 -5.57
CA ILE A 48 4.70 3.31 -6.73
C ILE A 48 4.14 3.98 -8.00
N LYS A 49 5.05 4.48 -8.85
CA LYS A 49 4.70 5.05 -10.14
C LYS A 49 3.84 4.06 -10.93
N ASP A 50 2.78 4.56 -11.57
CA ASP A 50 1.83 3.80 -12.40
C ASP A 50 1.01 2.75 -11.61
N MET A 51 1.03 2.78 -10.27
CA MET A 51 0.18 1.95 -9.41
C MET A 51 -0.77 2.77 -8.52
N ILE A 52 -1.02 4.04 -8.86
CA ILE A 52 -2.04 4.87 -8.20
C ILE A 52 -3.11 5.28 -9.23
N PRO A 53 -4.34 5.61 -8.80
CA PRO A 53 -5.41 5.98 -9.73
C PRO A 53 -5.12 7.32 -10.41
N ASP A 54 -5.71 7.52 -11.59
CA ASP A 54 -5.60 8.80 -12.29
C ASP A 54 -6.13 9.96 -11.44
N GLY A 55 -5.35 11.04 -11.37
CA GLY A 55 -5.66 12.20 -10.54
C GLY A 55 -5.49 12.01 -9.04
N ALA A 56 -4.93 10.87 -8.59
CA ALA A 56 -4.43 10.74 -7.23
C ALA A 56 -3.03 11.37 -7.11
N GLU A 57 -2.74 11.99 -5.97
CA GLU A 57 -1.43 12.56 -5.71
C GLU A 57 -0.44 11.48 -5.30
N ALA A 58 0.73 11.44 -5.97
CA ALA A 58 1.84 10.62 -5.54
C ALA A 58 2.41 11.18 -4.23
N PHE A 59 2.88 10.29 -3.35
CA PHE A 59 3.47 10.68 -2.07
C PHE A 59 4.80 9.96 -1.82
N LYS A 60 5.65 10.61 -1.03
CA LYS A 60 6.93 10.05 -0.58
C LYS A 60 7.25 10.51 0.83
N GLY A 61 7.14 9.59 1.77
CA GLY A 61 7.58 9.78 3.14
C GLY A 61 9.08 9.81 3.28
N LYS A 62 9.55 10.56 4.27
CA LYS A 62 10.93 10.49 4.74
C LYS A 62 11.12 9.28 5.66
N PRO A 63 12.34 8.72 5.74
CA PRO A 63 12.63 7.64 6.68
C PRO A 63 12.32 8.02 8.13
N ASN A 64 11.73 7.10 8.89
CA ASN A 64 11.35 7.27 10.31
C ASN A 64 10.30 8.35 10.60
N GLU A 65 9.60 8.85 9.58
CA GLU A 65 8.50 9.81 9.77
C GLU A 65 7.15 9.12 9.53
N GLU A 66 6.14 9.57 10.27
CA GLU A 66 4.75 9.23 9.96
C GLU A 66 4.35 9.89 8.64
N VAL A 67 3.53 9.19 7.85
CA VAL A 67 2.93 9.75 6.64
C VAL A 67 1.44 9.52 6.69
N ALA A 68 0.65 10.58 6.59
CA ALA A 68 -0.79 10.51 6.42
C ALA A 68 -1.15 10.88 4.98
N VAL A 69 -1.96 10.06 4.32
CA VAL A 69 -2.39 10.24 2.93
C VAL A 69 -3.91 10.22 2.88
N ALA A 70 -4.51 11.29 2.38
CA ALA A 70 -5.94 11.36 2.12
C ALA A 70 -6.29 10.53 0.87
N LEU A 71 -7.22 9.58 1.02
CA LEU A 71 -7.62 8.65 -0.01
C LEU A 71 -8.86 9.17 -0.72
N THR A 72 -8.70 10.05 -1.70
CA THR A 72 -9.85 10.72 -2.35
C THR A 72 -10.30 10.07 -3.65
N LYS A 73 -9.42 9.34 -4.35
CA LYS A 73 -9.73 8.68 -5.62
C LYS A 73 -9.97 7.19 -5.41
N GLU A 74 -11.03 6.67 -6.02
CA GLU A 74 -11.24 5.23 -6.11
C GLU A 74 -10.12 4.57 -6.91
N GLY A 75 -9.76 3.35 -6.51
CA GLY A 75 -8.79 2.52 -7.19
C GLY A 75 -7.86 1.79 -6.25
N VAL A 76 -6.79 1.24 -6.80
CA VAL A 76 -5.71 0.60 -6.05
C VAL A 76 -4.50 1.53 -5.99
N TYR A 77 -3.85 1.53 -4.83
CA TYR A 77 -2.62 2.26 -4.55
C TYR A 77 -1.54 1.26 -4.15
N GLY A 78 -0.52 1.12 -5.00
CA GLY A 78 0.70 0.40 -4.68
C GLY A 78 1.63 1.27 -3.85
N VAL A 79 2.08 0.75 -2.71
CA VAL A 79 3.01 1.45 -1.80
C VAL A 79 4.23 0.58 -1.58
N LYS A 80 5.41 1.21 -1.50
CA LYS A 80 6.67 0.54 -1.15
C LYS A 80 7.41 1.30 -0.07
N CYS A 81 8.24 0.57 0.65
CA CYS A 81 9.36 1.13 1.41
C CYS A 81 10.59 1.12 0.51
N ALA A 82 11.15 2.30 0.20
CA ALA A 82 12.23 2.45 -0.77
C ALA A 82 13.46 1.56 -0.47
N PRO A 83 14.06 1.58 0.73
CA PRO A 83 15.24 0.76 1.03
C PRO A 83 14.94 -0.75 1.05
N HIS A 84 13.69 -1.16 1.25
CA HIS A 84 13.29 -2.56 1.43
C HIS A 84 12.37 -3.11 0.33
N TYR A 85 12.22 -2.37 -0.77
CA TYR A 85 11.29 -2.72 -1.84
C TYR A 85 11.63 -4.07 -2.46
N GLY A 86 12.89 -4.30 -2.85
CA GLY A 86 13.35 -5.59 -3.38
C GLY A 86 13.26 -6.76 -2.38
N MET A 87 13.13 -6.44 -1.08
CA MET A 87 12.94 -7.41 0.00
C MET A 87 11.48 -7.78 0.24
N GLY A 88 10.54 -7.11 -0.43
CA GLY A 88 9.11 -7.40 -0.37
C GLY A 88 8.30 -6.47 0.54
N MET A 89 8.89 -5.37 1.02
CA MET A 89 8.19 -4.40 1.87
C MET A 89 7.27 -3.52 1.02
N VAL A 90 6.08 -4.05 0.74
CA VAL A 90 5.05 -3.42 -0.09
C VAL A 90 3.68 -3.55 0.54
N ALA A 91 2.79 -2.63 0.22
CA ALA A 91 1.40 -2.66 0.60
C ALA A 91 0.51 -2.34 -0.60
N LEU A 92 -0.73 -2.83 -0.54
CA LEU A 92 -1.78 -2.54 -1.50
C LEU A 92 -2.98 -1.94 -0.76
N ILE A 93 -3.42 -0.77 -1.19
CA ILE A 93 -4.61 -0.11 -0.62
C ILE A 93 -5.68 -0.13 -1.69
N VAL A 94 -6.88 -0.61 -1.35
CA VAL A 94 -8.06 -0.60 -2.22
C VAL A 94 -9.02 0.45 -1.68
N VAL A 95 -9.25 1.50 -2.46
CA VAL A 95 -10.16 2.60 -2.13
C VAL A 95 -11.41 2.46 -2.98
N GLY A 96 -12.56 2.16 -2.38
CA GLY A 96 -13.80 1.90 -3.12
C GLY A 96 -13.60 0.86 -4.22
N LYS A 97 -13.92 1.21 -5.47
CA LYS A 97 -13.76 0.33 -6.64
C LYS A 97 -12.32 0.32 -7.18
N PRO A 98 -11.72 -0.84 -7.50
CA PRO A 98 -10.35 -0.94 -8.00
C PRO A 98 -10.23 -0.59 -9.51
N VAL A 99 -10.52 0.67 -9.88
CA VAL A 99 -10.66 1.12 -11.28
C VAL A 99 -9.40 1.00 -12.15
N ASN A 100 -8.22 0.97 -11.54
CA ASN A 100 -6.91 0.87 -12.20
C ASN A 100 -6.21 -0.48 -11.94
N LEU A 101 -6.96 -1.53 -11.56
CA LEU A 101 -6.38 -2.83 -11.16
C LEU A 101 -5.45 -3.43 -12.23
N GLU A 102 -5.91 -3.49 -13.49
CA GLU A 102 -5.14 -4.08 -14.58
C GLU A 102 -3.83 -3.32 -14.82
N ALA A 103 -3.89 -1.99 -14.84
CA ALA A 103 -2.72 -1.14 -14.98
C ALA A 103 -1.73 -1.35 -13.83
N ALA A 104 -2.21 -1.39 -12.58
CA ALA A 104 -1.36 -1.63 -11.41
C ALA A 104 -0.72 -3.03 -11.41
N GLN A 105 -1.44 -4.06 -11.87
CA GLN A 105 -0.92 -5.42 -12.02
C GLN A 105 0.15 -5.53 -13.12
N ALA A 106 0.08 -4.69 -14.16
CA ALA A 106 1.07 -4.67 -15.24
C ALA A 106 2.41 -4.06 -14.83
N VAL A 107 2.48 -3.35 -13.69
CA VAL A 107 3.73 -2.74 -13.21
C VAL A 107 4.73 -3.82 -12.80
N LYS A 108 5.91 -3.79 -13.46
CA LYS A 108 7.00 -4.73 -13.19
C LYS A 108 7.57 -4.53 -11.79
N GLN A 109 7.48 -5.58 -10.98
CA GLN A 109 8.03 -5.62 -9.62
C GLN A 109 9.42 -6.28 -9.61
N ILE A 110 10.22 -5.93 -8.59
CA ILE A 110 11.58 -6.47 -8.41
C ILE A 110 11.66 -7.41 -7.21
N GLY A 111 12.57 -8.40 -7.28
CA GLY A 111 12.89 -9.28 -6.15
C GLY A 111 11.65 -9.91 -5.50
N LYS A 112 11.58 -9.84 -4.16
CA LYS A 112 10.47 -10.38 -3.37
C LYS A 112 9.18 -9.56 -3.48
N ALA A 113 9.21 -8.32 -3.95
CA ALA A 113 7.97 -7.55 -4.15
C ALA A 113 7.04 -8.20 -5.19
N LYS A 114 7.59 -8.92 -6.18
CA LYS A 114 6.80 -9.59 -7.22
C LYS A 114 5.83 -10.63 -6.64
N PRO A 115 6.28 -11.66 -5.89
CA PRO A 115 5.37 -12.62 -5.28
C PRO A 115 4.47 -11.98 -4.22
N VAL A 116 4.95 -11.02 -3.42
CA VAL A 116 4.13 -10.35 -2.39
C VAL A 116 2.97 -9.57 -3.02
N PHE A 117 3.21 -8.78 -4.08
CA PHE A 117 2.13 -8.11 -4.78
C PHE A 117 1.16 -9.08 -5.45
N ALA A 118 1.64 -10.19 -6.01
CA ALA A 118 0.77 -11.21 -6.61
C ALA A 118 -0.22 -11.78 -5.57
N GLU A 119 0.25 -12.04 -4.35
CA GLU A 119 -0.61 -12.46 -3.23
C GLU A 119 -1.61 -11.37 -2.84
N LEU A 120 -1.15 -10.12 -2.69
CA LEU A 120 -2.00 -8.98 -2.32
C LEU A 120 -3.10 -8.74 -3.36
N PHE A 121 -2.77 -8.81 -4.65
CA PHE A 121 -3.76 -8.68 -5.72
C PHE A 121 -4.75 -9.84 -5.72
N ALA A 122 -4.30 -11.07 -5.49
CA ALA A 122 -5.18 -12.23 -5.39
C ALA A 122 -6.12 -12.14 -4.19
N GLU A 123 -5.65 -11.62 -3.06
CA GLU A 123 -6.48 -11.38 -1.88
C GLU A 123 -7.48 -10.24 -2.10
N ALA A 124 -7.03 -9.15 -2.75
CA ALA A 124 -7.87 -8.00 -3.07
C ALA A 124 -9.07 -8.37 -3.96
N THR A 125 -8.92 -9.33 -4.89
CA THR A 125 -9.99 -9.76 -5.79
C THR A 125 -10.89 -10.84 -5.20
N LYS A 126 -10.40 -11.68 -4.27
CA LYS A 126 -11.21 -12.72 -3.62
C LYS A 126 -12.39 -12.18 -2.81
N THR A 127 -12.22 -11.07 -2.10
CA THR A 127 -13.30 -10.49 -1.27
C THR A 127 -14.33 -9.72 -2.10
N ALA A 128 -14.04 -9.39 -3.37
CA ALA A 128 -15.00 -8.71 -4.26
C ALA A 128 -16.04 -9.67 -4.87
N SER A 129 -15.96 -10.97 -4.57
CA SER A 129 -16.83 -12.02 -5.12
C SER A 129 -17.88 -12.58 -4.15
N ASN A 130 -18.07 -11.95 -2.98
CA ASN A 130 -19.10 -12.32 -2.00
C ASN A 130 -20.09 -11.18 -1.78
#